data_AF-A0A061F8A5-F1
#
_entry.id   AF-A0A061F8A5-F1
#
_cell.length_a   1.000
_cell.length_b   1.000
_cell.length_c   1.000
_cell.angle_alpha   90.00
_cell.angle_beta   90.00
_cell.angle_gamma   90.00
#
_symmetry.space_group_name_H-M   'P 1'
#
loop_
_entity.id
_entity.type
_entity.pdbx_description
1 polymer ?
#
loop_
_entity_poly.entity_id
_entity_poly.type
_entity_poly.pdbx_seq_one_letter_code
_entity_poly.pdbx_strand_id
1 'polypeptide(L)'
;MVRPYAMKGKKRKTREEKYDREEDEEVEVEEKESAKRGFIEKPQGEAPDEEEEEKESGAHELVGIPIAPSDQNTKKAGVIFVLEKASLEVAKVGKSFQLLNSDDHANFLRKNKKNPADYRPDIAHQALLAILDSPINKAGRLQAVYVKTEKGVLFEVKPHVRIPRTYKRFSGIILQLLQQHKITAVGKRESLLRLIKNPVTQYFPVNSRKIGFSYSSEKLVKMSKYVDAVGDDVNLVFMVGAMAHGKIETEYVDDFIAISGYPLSAAMCIARITEALAEKWNIL
;
A
#
# COMPACT_ATOMS: atom_id res chain seq x y z
N MET A 1 -51.74 5.74 -41.68
CA MET A 1 -52.05 6.00 -40.26
C MET A 1 -50.90 5.43 -39.45
N VAL A 2 -50.10 6.25 -38.76
CA VAL A 2 -48.81 5.82 -38.18
C VAL A 2 -48.80 6.09 -36.67
N ARG A 3 -48.39 5.11 -35.86
CA ARG A 3 -47.97 5.30 -34.46
C ARG A 3 -46.78 4.39 -34.14
N PRO A 4 -45.55 4.92 -34.10
CA PRO A 4 -44.38 4.19 -33.58
C PRO A 4 -44.41 4.16 -32.05
N TYR A 5 -43.91 3.07 -31.45
CA TYR A 5 -43.70 3.01 -30.00
C TYR A 5 -42.51 3.89 -29.60
N ALA A 6 -42.77 4.94 -28.83
CA ALA A 6 -41.74 5.83 -28.31
C ALA A 6 -41.22 5.35 -26.94
N MET A 7 -40.07 4.68 -26.90
CA MET A 7 -39.32 4.50 -25.65
C MET A 7 -38.66 5.83 -25.25
N LYS A 8 -39.29 6.59 -24.34
CA LYS A 8 -38.66 7.75 -23.70
C LYS A 8 -37.50 7.29 -22.81
N GLY A 9 -36.31 7.84 -23.07
CA GLY A 9 -35.13 7.59 -22.24
C GLY A 9 -35.33 8.07 -20.79
N LYS A 10 -34.95 7.23 -19.82
CA LYS A 10 -34.84 7.64 -18.42
C LYS A 10 -33.59 8.48 -18.23
N LYS A 11 -33.76 9.78 -17.96
CA LYS A 11 -32.68 10.65 -17.47
C LYS A 11 -32.09 10.04 -16.20
N ARG A 12 -30.75 9.96 -16.09
CA ARG A 12 -30.07 9.67 -14.82
C ARG A 12 -30.51 10.73 -13.80
N LYS A 13 -31.12 10.31 -12.69
CA LYS A 13 -31.24 11.16 -11.50
C LYS A 13 -29.87 11.17 -10.82
N THR A 14 -29.27 12.34 -10.67
CA THR A 14 -28.31 12.61 -9.60
C THR A 14 -29.00 12.34 -8.27
N ARG A 15 -28.41 11.50 -7.44
CA ARG A 15 -28.79 11.31 -6.03
C ARG A 15 -27.58 11.69 -5.22
N GLU A 16 -27.71 12.77 -4.46
CA GLU A 16 -26.75 13.11 -3.41
C GLU A 16 -26.91 12.07 -2.29
N GLU A 17 -25.80 11.48 -1.85
CA GLU A 17 -25.79 10.54 -0.74
C GLU A 17 -25.33 11.27 0.52
N LYS A 18 -26.34 11.65 1.31
CA LYS A 18 -26.21 12.30 2.62
C LYS A 18 -26.25 11.21 3.70
N TYR A 19 -25.14 11.02 4.39
CA TYR A 19 -25.03 10.10 5.52
C TYR A 19 -24.52 10.84 6.76
N ASP A 20 -25.44 11.49 7.46
CA ASP A 20 -25.33 11.75 8.90
C ASP A 20 -26.52 11.05 9.56
N ARG A 21 -26.25 10.07 10.41
CA ARG A 21 -27.15 9.72 11.51
C ARG A 21 -26.33 9.08 12.62
N GLU A 22 -26.28 9.78 13.74
CA GLU A 22 -25.78 9.26 15.01
C GLU A 22 -26.82 8.25 15.53
N GLU A 23 -26.35 7.11 16.02
CA GLU A 23 -27.13 6.22 16.87
C GLU A 23 -26.37 6.11 18.20
N ASP A 24 -26.97 6.64 19.26
CA ASP A 24 -26.44 6.59 20.62
C ASP A 24 -26.66 5.18 21.20
N GLU A 25 -25.59 4.54 21.67
CA GLU A 25 -25.69 3.40 22.57
C GLU A 25 -25.18 3.81 23.96
N GLU A 26 -26.11 3.99 24.89
CA GLU A 26 -25.82 4.10 26.32
C GLU A 26 -25.40 2.72 26.84
N VAL A 27 -24.28 2.65 27.59
CA VAL A 27 -23.90 1.46 28.37
C VAL A 27 -23.59 1.89 29.79
N GLU A 28 -24.32 1.29 30.73
CA GLU A 28 -24.31 1.64 32.15
C GLU A 28 -22.98 1.33 32.85
N VAL A 29 -22.68 2.09 33.91
CA VAL A 29 -21.52 1.89 34.79
C VAL A 29 -22.00 1.29 36.11
N GLU A 30 -21.61 0.04 36.42
CA GLU A 30 -21.73 -0.49 37.78
C GLU A 30 -20.41 -0.27 38.57
N GLU A 31 -20.47 0.57 39.60
CA GLU A 31 -19.46 0.62 40.66
C GLU A 31 -19.77 -0.43 41.74
N LYS A 32 -18.75 -1.13 42.26
CA LYS A 32 -18.81 -1.80 43.58
C LYS A 32 -17.46 -1.70 44.31
N GLU A 33 -17.41 -0.92 45.39
CA GLU A 33 -16.33 -0.90 46.38
C GLU A 33 -16.56 -1.90 47.54
N SER A 34 -15.49 -2.12 48.32
CA SER A 34 -15.41 -2.64 49.71
C SER A 34 -14.96 -4.10 49.91
N ALA A 35 -14.28 -4.50 51.01
CA ALA A 35 -13.32 -3.82 51.90
C ALA A 35 -12.60 -4.82 52.86
N LYS A 36 -11.40 -4.44 53.35
CA LYS A 36 -10.68 -4.92 54.59
C LYS A 36 -10.04 -6.32 54.69
N ARG A 37 -8.69 -6.29 54.69
CA ARG A 37 -7.71 -6.80 55.71
C ARG A 37 -7.94 -8.14 56.44
N GLY A 38 -6.92 -9.02 56.40
CA GLY A 38 -6.71 -10.13 57.35
C GLY A 38 -5.33 -10.80 57.24
N PHE A 39 -4.89 -11.46 58.31
CA PHE A 39 -3.60 -12.16 58.48
C PHE A 39 -3.79 -13.33 59.47
N ILE A 40 -2.93 -14.35 59.57
CA ILE A 40 -1.64 -14.64 58.91
C ILE A 40 -1.61 -16.12 58.43
N GLU A 41 -0.61 -16.69 57.75
CA GLU A 41 0.60 -17.36 58.27
C GLU A 41 1.32 -18.12 57.10
N LYS A 42 2.58 -18.51 57.25
CA LYS A 42 3.43 -19.27 56.26
C LYS A 42 3.56 -20.76 56.69
N PRO A 43 4.05 -21.74 55.87
CA PRO A 43 5.03 -21.65 54.75
C PRO A 43 4.57 -22.48 53.49
N GLN A 44 5.34 -23.03 52.53
CA GLN A 44 6.80 -23.14 52.28
C GLN A 44 7.12 -23.42 50.78
N GLY A 45 8.32 -23.06 50.30
CA GLY A 45 8.86 -23.38 48.95
C GLY A 45 8.26 -22.51 47.82
N GLU A 46 8.93 -22.22 46.70
CA GLU A 46 10.28 -22.56 46.22
C GLU A 46 11.01 -21.29 45.66
N ALA A 47 11.97 -21.46 44.74
CA ALA A 47 13.00 -20.47 44.34
C ALA A 47 12.48 -19.20 43.60
N PRO A 48 13.28 -18.11 43.56
CA PRO A 48 12.91 -16.88 42.83
C PRO A 48 13.23 -16.99 41.33
N ASP A 49 12.24 -16.71 40.48
CA ASP A 49 12.47 -16.35 39.08
C ASP A 49 12.96 -14.89 38.99
N GLU A 50 14.02 -14.66 38.22
CA GLU A 50 14.54 -13.33 37.94
C GLU A 50 13.69 -12.66 36.85
N GLU A 51 13.16 -11.46 37.13
CA GLU A 51 12.41 -10.67 36.14
C GLU A 51 13.35 -10.10 35.07
N GLU A 52 13.50 -10.81 33.93
CA GLU A 52 14.16 -10.23 32.75
C GLU A 52 13.27 -9.17 32.10
N GLU A 53 13.65 -7.89 32.23
CA GLU A 53 13.09 -6.81 31.42
C GLU A 53 13.43 -7.01 29.92
N GLU A 54 12.55 -7.69 29.18
CA GLU A 54 12.66 -7.76 27.71
C GLU A 54 12.49 -6.36 27.08
N LYS A 55 13.63 -5.71 26.83
CA LYS A 55 13.70 -4.50 26.01
C LYS A 55 13.47 -4.88 24.54
N GLU A 56 12.22 -4.89 24.09
CA GLU A 56 11.83 -4.95 22.67
C GLU A 56 12.40 -3.72 21.90
N SER A 57 13.68 -3.75 21.54
CA SER A 57 14.29 -2.95 20.49
C SER A 57 14.66 -3.85 19.31
N GLY A 58 13.68 -4.62 18.84
CA GLY A 58 13.84 -5.55 17.73
C GLY A 58 14.13 -4.83 16.42
N ALA A 59 15.39 -4.82 16.00
CA ALA A 59 15.76 -4.46 14.63
C ALA A 59 15.02 -5.41 13.67
N HIS A 60 14.12 -4.86 12.84
CA HIS A 60 13.33 -5.67 11.93
C HIS A 60 14.16 -6.09 10.70
N GLU A 61 14.96 -7.13 10.87
CA GLU A 61 15.85 -7.64 9.85
C GLU A 61 15.10 -8.24 8.65
N LEU A 62 15.41 -7.73 7.46
CA LEU A 62 14.96 -8.32 6.20
C LEU A 62 15.93 -9.42 5.77
N VAL A 63 15.59 -10.67 6.11
CA VAL A 63 16.26 -11.87 5.59
C VAL A 63 15.95 -12.02 4.10
N GLY A 64 16.76 -11.35 3.29
CA GLY A 64 16.79 -11.50 1.84
C GLY A 64 17.60 -12.72 1.45
N ILE A 65 16.93 -13.87 1.26
CA ILE A 65 17.46 -14.89 0.36
C ILE A 65 17.57 -14.22 -1.01
N PRO A 66 18.74 -14.18 -1.66
CA PRO A 66 18.83 -13.64 -2.99
C PRO A 66 18.06 -14.56 -3.93
N ILE A 67 16.87 -14.13 -4.35
CA ILE A 67 16.43 -14.42 -5.70
C ILE A 67 17.54 -13.84 -6.57
N ALA A 68 18.35 -14.72 -7.18
CA ALA A 68 19.42 -14.28 -8.06
C ALA A 68 18.78 -13.32 -9.09
N PRO A 69 19.36 -12.14 -9.34
CA PRO A 69 18.85 -11.28 -10.39
C PRO A 69 18.94 -12.07 -11.69
N SER A 70 17.80 -12.58 -12.16
CA SER A 70 17.70 -13.21 -13.47
C SER A 70 18.21 -12.20 -14.48
N ASP A 71 19.07 -12.68 -15.39
CA ASP A 71 20.04 -11.85 -16.10
C ASP A 71 19.51 -10.46 -16.44
N GLN A 72 20.22 -9.42 -16.00
CA GLN A 72 20.02 -8.05 -16.48
C GLN A 72 20.48 -7.95 -17.94
N ASN A 73 19.82 -8.70 -18.81
CA ASN A 73 19.88 -8.55 -20.24
C ASN A 73 19.05 -7.32 -20.59
N THR A 74 19.68 -6.16 -20.43
CA THR A 74 19.17 -4.77 -20.50
C THR A 74 18.49 -4.38 -21.81
N LYS A 75 18.25 -5.35 -22.71
CA LYS A 75 17.62 -5.19 -24.03
C LYS A 75 16.11 -5.45 -24.05
N LYS A 76 15.54 -6.05 -23.00
CA LYS A 76 14.10 -6.36 -22.94
C LYS A 76 13.34 -5.28 -22.17
N ALA A 77 12.20 -4.83 -22.69
CA ALA A 77 11.34 -3.91 -21.95
C ALA A 77 10.92 -4.50 -20.59
N GLY A 78 10.88 -3.63 -19.59
CA GLY A 78 10.45 -3.95 -18.24
C GLY A 78 9.29 -3.07 -17.78
N VAL A 79 8.87 -3.31 -16.54
CA VAL A 79 7.75 -2.62 -15.90
C VAL A 79 8.23 -1.92 -14.63
N ILE A 80 7.69 -0.73 -14.41
CA ILE A 80 7.81 0.04 -13.17
C ILE A 80 6.40 0.27 -12.62
N PHE A 81 6.24 0.12 -11.31
CA PHE A 81 5.03 0.54 -10.61
C PHE A 81 5.31 1.79 -9.78
N VAL A 82 4.36 2.73 -9.76
CA VAL A 82 4.36 3.85 -8.82
C VAL A 82 3.07 3.80 -8.01
N LEU A 83 3.22 3.63 -6.69
CA LEU A 83 2.13 3.74 -5.74
C LEU A 83 1.98 5.21 -5.32
N GLU A 84 0.96 5.88 -5.85
CA GLU A 84 0.66 7.29 -5.60
C GLU A 84 -0.25 7.48 -4.38
N LYS A 85 -0.09 8.63 -3.70
CA LYS A 85 -0.86 9.03 -2.50
C LYS A 85 -0.90 7.93 -1.41
N ALA A 86 0.23 7.25 -1.18
CA ALA A 86 0.30 6.22 -0.15
C ALA A 86 0.13 6.81 1.27
N SER A 87 -0.83 6.29 2.04
CA SER A 87 -1.06 6.68 3.44
C SER A 87 0.02 6.09 4.35
N LEU A 88 1.22 6.68 4.33
CA LEU A 88 2.35 6.30 5.18
C LEU A 88 2.84 7.54 5.94
N GLU A 89 2.31 7.77 7.14
CA GLU A 89 2.69 8.87 8.03
C GLU A 89 3.13 8.33 9.39
N VAL A 90 4.28 8.81 9.88
CA VAL A 90 4.76 8.54 11.24
C VAL A 90 4.40 9.71 12.16
N ALA A 91 3.94 9.40 13.37
CA ALA A 91 3.75 10.37 14.44
C ALA A 91 4.15 9.79 15.80
N LYS A 92 4.34 10.66 16.80
CA LYS A 92 4.57 10.24 18.18
C LYS A 92 3.23 10.05 18.89
N VAL A 93 2.93 8.81 19.27
CA VAL A 93 1.68 8.43 19.95
C VAL A 93 2.04 7.98 21.36
N GLY A 94 1.67 8.79 22.35
CA GLY A 94 2.13 8.61 23.72
C GLY A 94 3.66 8.77 23.81
N LYS A 95 4.36 7.68 24.18
CA LYS A 95 5.81 7.68 24.37
C LYS A 95 6.60 7.28 23.11
N SER A 96 6.03 6.49 22.20
CA SER A 96 6.71 5.91 21.03
C SER A 96 6.36 6.61 19.72
N PHE A 97 7.23 6.46 18.70
CA PHE A 97 6.88 6.78 17.32
C PHE A 97 6.24 5.56 16.66
N GLN A 98 5.14 5.77 15.94
CA GLN A 98 4.37 4.71 15.28
C GLN A 98 3.93 5.16 13.88
N LEU A 99 3.71 4.19 12.99
CA LEU A 99 3.07 4.43 11.70
C LEU A 99 1.55 4.51 11.93
N LEU A 100 0.95 5.65 11.56
CA LEU A 100 -0.47 5.90 11.78
C LEU A 100 -1.36 5.00 10.91
N ASN A 101 -2.40 4.45 11.52
CA ASN A 101 -3.46 3.67 10.87
C ASN A 101 -4.84 4.04 11.43
N SER A 102 -5.91 3.57 10.78
CA SER A 102 -7.29 3.79 11.20
C SER A 102 -7.60 3.18 12.57
N ASP A 103 -7.04 2.00 12.85
CA ASP A 103 -7.57 1.10 13.88
C ASP A 103 -6.95 1.41 15.26
N ASP A 104 -5.62 1.31 15.38
CA ASP A 104 -4.91 1.55 16.64
C ASP A 104 -4.88 3.05 17.03
N HIS A 105 -4.99 3.94 16.04
CA HIS A 105 -4.76 5.37 16.22
C HIS A 105 -5.99 6.27 16.04
N ALA A 106 -7.21 5.71 15.88
CA ALA A 106 -8.46 6.47 15.67
C ALA A 106 -8.61 7.68 16.62
N ASN A 107 -8.42 7.45 17.92
CA ASN A 107 -8.56 8.47 18.96
C ASN A 107 -7.47 9.55 18.90
N PHE A 108 -6.25 9.17 18.53
CA PHE A 108 -5.15 10.12 18.32
C PHE A 108 -5.42 10.99 17.08
N LEU A 109 -5.92 10.40 16.00
CA LEU A 109 -6.24 11.10 14.75
C LEU A 109 -7.39 12.10 14.96
N ARG A 110 -8.50 11.68 15.58
CA ARG A 110 -9.63 12.57 15.91
C ARG A 110 -9.20 13.76 16.78
N LYS A 111 -8.37 13.53 17.82
CA LYS A 111 -7.82 14.60 18.67
C LYS A 111 -6.96 15.61 17.90
N ASN A 112 -6.29 15.18 16.84
CA ASN A 112 -5.48 16.02 15.95
C ASN A 112 -6.27 16.57 14.73
N LYS A 113 -7.62 16.53 14.77
CA LYS A 113 -8.52 16.98 13.68
C LYS A 113 -8.27 16.28 12.34
N LYS A 114 -7.84 15.02 12.40
CA LYS A 114 -7.62 14.15 11.23
C LYS A 114 -8.70 13.07 11.16
N ASN A 115 -9.13 12.76 9.95
CA ASN A 115 -10.08 11.69 9.68
C ASN A 115 -9.39 10.31 9.75
N PRO A 116 -9.79 9.38 10.64
CA PRO A 116 -9.18 8.05 10.71
C PRO A 116 -9.30 7.22 9.43
N ALA A 117 -10.34 7.43 8.62
CA ALA A 117 -10.60 6.62 7.42
C ALA A 117 -9.52 6.77 6.33
N ASP A 118 -8.81 7.90 6.30
CA ASP A 118 -7.75 8.16 5.31
C ASP A 118 -6.45 7.44 5.67
N TYR A 119 -6.26 7.07 6.95
CA TYR A 119 -5.05 6.44 7.48
C TYR A 119 -5.01 4.93 7.22
N ARG A 120 -4.80 4.55 5.96
CA ARG A 120 -4.85 3.15 5.47
C ARG A 120 -3.50 2.65 4.90
N PRO A 121 -2.45 2.51 5.74
CA PRO A 121 -1.14 1.98 5.34
C PRO A 121 -1.17 0.52 4.87
N ASP A 122 -2.20 -0.24 5.23
CA ASP A 122 -2.46 -1.60 4.79
C ASP A 122 -2.70 -1.71 3.27
N ILE A 123 -3.25 -0.66 2.64
CA ILE A 123 -3.44 -0.63 1.18
C ILE A 123 -2.08 -0.63 0.47
N ALA A 124 -1.12 0.16 0.95
CA ALA A 124 0.25 0.15 0.43
C ALA A 124 0.97 -1.17 0.72
N HIS A 125 0.74 -1.76 1.89
CA HIS A 125 1.27 -3.09 2.25
C HIS A 125 0.81 -4.18 1.28
N GLN A 126 -0.51 -4.30 1.06
CA GLN A 126 -1.12 -5.27 0.16
C GLN A 126 -0.70 -5.04 -1.30
N ALA A 127 -0.62 -3.78 -1.74
CA ALA A 127 -0.15 -3.42 -3.07
C ALA A 127 1.31 -3.85 -3.31
N LEU A 128 2.20 -3.61 -2.35
CA LEU A 128 3.61 -4.05 -2.43
C LEU A 128 3.73 -5.58 -2.46
N LEU A 129 2.94 -6.30 -1.67
CA LEU A 129 2.90 -7.77 -1.73
C LEU A 129 2.42 -8.26 -3.10
N ALA A 130 1.34 -7.70 -3.64
CA ALA A 130 0.81 -8.07 -4.96
C ALA A 130 1.83 -7.85 -6.09
N ILE A 131 2.56 -6.73 -6.07
CA ILE A 131 3.61 -6.46 -7.08
C ILE A 131 4.78 -7.44 -6.92
N LEU A 132 5.33 -7.59 -5.71
CA LEU A 132 6.57 -8.33 -5.49
C LEU A 132 6.39 -9.86 -5.52
N ASP A 133 5.17 -10.36 -5.37
CA ASP A 133 4.86 -11.78 -5.56
C ASP A 133 4.55 -12.15 -7.00
N SER A 134 4.17 -11.19 -7.84
CA SER A 134 3.74 -11.45 -9.21
C SER A 134 4.77 -12.27 -10.01
N PRO A 135 4.32 -13.15 -10.94
CA PRO A 135 5.22 -13.86 -11.86
C PRO A 135 6.14 -12.89 -12.64
N ILE A 136 5.65 -11.68 -12.92
CA ILE A 136 6.40 -10.57 -13.54
C ILE A 136 7.66 -10.21 -12.73
N ASN A 137 7.57 -10.14 -11.41
CA ASN A 137 8.73 -9.91 -10.57
C ASN A 137 9.66 -11.12 -10.57
N LYS A 138 9.13 -12.34 -10.44
CA LYS A 138 9.94 -13.57 -10.41
C LYS A 138 10.68 -13.81 -11.73
N ALA A 139 10.10 -13.39 -12.85
CA ALA A 139 10.70 -13.41 -14.19
C ALA A 139 11.71 -12.27 -14.46
N GLY A 140 12.01 -11.41 -13.47
CA GLY A 140 12.98 -10.32 -13.60
C GLY A 140 12.52 -9.14 -14.48
N ARG A 141 11.22 -9.02 -14.77
CA ARG A 141 10.67 -7.95 -15.61
C ARG A 141 10.31 -6.69 -14.85
N LEU A 142 10.15 -6.78 -13.53
CA LEU A 142 9.98 -5.64 -12.64
C LEU A 142 11.33 -4.93 -12.46
N GLN A 143 11.45 -3.69 -12.94
CA GLN A 143 12.68 -2.90 -12.81
C GLN A 143 12.79 -2.22 -11.45
N ALA A 144 11.70 -1.57 -11.01
CA ALA A 144 11.60 -0.88 -9.73
C ALA A 144 10.14 -0.72 -9.30
N VAL A 145 9.92 -0.53 -8.00
CA VAL A 145 8.67 0.00 -7.47
C VAL A 145 8.99 1.29 -6.73
N TYR A 146 8.23 2.34 -7.02
CA TYR A 146 8.29 3.60 -6.30
C TYR A 146 7.03 3.77 -5.47
N VAL A 147 7.17 4.34 -4.28
CA VAL A 147 6.06 4.67 -3.41
C VAL A 147 6.16 6.14 -3.06
N LYS A 148 5.13 6.89 -3.41
CA LYS A 148 4.98 8.31 -3.11
C LYS A 148 3.88 8.49 -2.07
N THR A 149 4.28 8.90 -0.87
CA THR A 149 3.33 9.13 0.21
C THR A 149 2.46 10.34 -0.06
N GLU A 150 1.32 10.43 0.63
CA GLU A 150 0.45 11.61 0.56
C GLU A 150 1.18 12.91 0.94
N LYS A 151 2.14 12.84 1.87
CA LYS A 151 3.04 13.95 2.23
C LYS A 151 4.16 14.23 1.22
N GLY A 152 4.15 13.56 0.06
CA GLY A 152 5.14 13.76 -1.01
C GLY A 152 6.50 13.12 -0.76
N VAL A 153 6.67 12.29 0.27
CA VAL A 153 7.90 11.51 0.47
C VAL A 153 7.95 10.41 -0.58
N LEU A 154 9.05 10.33 -1.32
CA LEU A 154 9.24 9.34 -2.38
C LEU A 154 10.32 8.33 -1.97
N PHE A 155 10.05 7.04 -2.12
CA PHE A 155 11.05 5.99 -1.90
C PHE A 155 11.02 4.90 -2.97
N GLU A 156 12.19 4.31 -3.21
CA GLU A 156 12.41 3.14 -4.05
C GLU A 156 12.31 1.87 -3.20
N VAL A 157 11.67 0.84 -3.77
CA VAL A 157 11.68 -0.55 -3.30
C VAL A 157 12.33 -1.41 -4.39
N LYS A 158 13.39 -2.15 -4.05
CA LYS A 158 14.04 -3.04 -5.02
C LYS A 158 13.18 -4.29 -5.32
N PRO A 159 13.21 -4.83 -6.56
CA PRO A 159 12.41 -6.01 -6.94
C PRO A 159 12.68 -7.27 -6.09
N HIS A 160 13.91 -7.43 -5.60
CA HIS A 160 14.34 -8.56 -4.78
C HIS A 160 14.02 -8.40 -3.27
N VAL A 161 13.30 -7.36 -2.86
CA VAL A 161 12.93 -7.14 -1.45
C VAL A 161 11.85 -8.11 -1.01
N ARG A 162 12.09 -8.81 0.11
CA ARG A 162 11.07 -9.59 0.80
C ARG A 162 10.30 -8.72 1.80
N ILE A 163 9.20 -8.11 1.36
CA ILE A 163 8.32 -7.35 2.27
C ILE A 163 7.69 -8.30 3.31
N PRO A 164 7.60 -7.91 4.61
CA PRO A 164 6.99 -8.75 5.64
C PRO A 164 5.53 -9.06 5.34
N ARG A 165 5.08 -10.27 5.69
CA ARG A 165 3.68 -10.69 5.48
C ARG A 165 2.70 -10.18 6.53
N THR A 166 3.17 -9.96 7.76
CA THR A 166 2.33 -9.44 8.84
C THR A 166 2.43 -7.91 8.89
N TYR A 167 1.28 -7.23 9.00
CA TYR A 167 1.22 -5.77 9.01
C TYR A 167 2.09 -5.14 10.11
N LYS A 168 2.08 -5.68 11.35
CA LYS A 168 2.93 -5.21 12.48
C LYS A 168 4.43 -5.16 12.14
N ARG A 169 4.94 -6.09 11.31
CA ARG A 169 6.35 -6.07 10.87
C ARG A 169 6.58 -5.09 9.70
N PHE A 170 5.62 -4.97 8.80
CA PHE A 170 5.66 -3.97 7.74
C PHE A 170 5.68 -2.54 8.29
N SER A 171 4.79 -2.23 9.26
CA SER A 171 4.71 -0.90 9.86
C SER A 171 6.00 -0.49 10.57
N GLY A 172 6.62 -1.41 11.31
CA GLY A 172 7.94 -1.19 11.93
C GLY A 172 9.06 -0.91 10.91
N ILE A 173 9.08 -1.60 9.76
CA ILE A 173 10.08 -1.35 8.71
C ILE A 173 9.84 -0.02 7.99
N ILE A 174 8.58 0.37 7.72
CA ILE A 174 8.29 1.67 7.12
C ILE A 174 8.59 2.81 8.11
N LEU A 175 8.30 2.63 9.40
CA LEU A 175 8.73 3.53 10.47
C LEU A 175 10.25 3.72 10.45
N GLN A 176 11.02 2.63 10.44
CA GLN A 176 12.48 2.68 10.36
C GLN A 176 12.97 3.35 9.07
N LEU A 177 12.36 3.05 7.92
CA LEU A 177 12.70 3.65 6.62
C LEU A 177 12.49 5.18 6.63
N LEU A 178 11.39 5.65 7.21
CA LEU A 178 11.08 7.08 7.30
C LEU A 178 11.96 7.82 8.31
N GLN A 179 12.54 7.13 9.31
CA GLN A 179 13.49 7.70 10.26
C GLN A 179 14.96 7.65 9.79
N GLN A 180 15.37 6.55 9.15
CA GLN A 180 16.77 6.29 8.75
C GLN A 180 17.04 6.56 7.26
N HIS A 181 16.00 6.89 6.49
CA HIS A 181 15.99 7.16 5.04
C HIS A 181 16.44 5.99 4.13
N LYS A 182 16.92 4.88 4.68
CA LYS A 182 17.32 3.67 3.96
C LYS A 182 17.16 2.43 4.84
N ILE A 183 16.91 1.28 4.22
CA ILE A 183 17.03 -0.05 4.82
C ILE A 183 18.01 -0.85 3.97
N THR A 184 19.00 -1.49 4.59
CA THR A 184 20.00 -2.34 3.93
C THR A 184 19.74 -3.81 4.17
N ALA A 185 20.17 -4.67 3.25
CA ALA A 185 20.10 -6.12 3.44
C ALA A 185 21.08 -6.58 4.54
N VAL A 186 20.71 -7.60 5.31
CA VAL A 186 21.60 -8.21 6.32
C VAL A 186 22.88 -8.72 5.63
N GLY A 187 24.05 -8.38 6.19
CA GLY A 187 25.35 -8.78 5.66
C GLY A 187 25.78 -8.12 4.34
N LYS A 188 24.99 -7.20 3.76
CA LYS A 188 25.34 -6.51 2.49
C LYS A 188 25.21 -4.98 2.63
N ARG A 189 26.04 -4.25 1.89
CA ARG A 189 25.93 -2.77 1.77
C ARG A 189 24.84 -2.29 0.81
N GLU A 190 24.08 -3.23 0.24
CA GLU A 190 22.99 -2.94 -0.70
C GLU A 190 21.74 -2.40 0.02
N SER A 191 21.15 -1.35 -0.55
CA SER A 191 19.96 -0.69 -0.02
C SER A 191 18.72 -1.30 -0.66
N LEU A 192 17.91 -1.98 0.15
CA LEU A 192 16.66 -2.63 -0.24
C LEU A 192 15.53 -1.62 -0.43
N LEU A 193 15.43 -0.69 0.52
CA LEU A 193 14.50 0.44 0.52
C LEU A 193 15.32 1.72 0.66
N ARG A 194 14.92 2.80 -0.02
CA ARG A 194 15.63 4.08 0.07
C ARG A 194 14.74 5.26 -0.29
N LEU A 195 14.75 6.31 0.53
CA LEU A 195 14.16 7.60 0.16
C LEU A 195 14.98 8.24 -0.98
N ILE A 196 14.28 8.72 -1.99
CA ILE A 196 14.86 9.33 -3.20
C ILE A 196 14.26 10.72 -3.42
N LYS A 197 14.85 11.51 -4.32
CA LYS A 197 14.41 12.89 -4.55
C LYS A 197 13.20 12.93 -5.48
N ASN A 198 12.30 13.88 -5.27
CA ASN A 198 11.29 14.22 -6.28
C ASN A 198 11.94 14.97 -7.46
N PRO A 199 11.31 14.97 -8.66
CA PRO A 199 10.13 14.19 -9.05
C PRO A 199 10.46 12.73 -9.37
N VAL A 200 9.47 11.84 -9.30
CA VAL A 200 9.64 10.40 -9.63
C VAL A 200 10.03 10.17 -11.10
N THR A 201 9.66 11.10 -11.99
CA THR A 201 9.92 11.03 -13.44
C THR A 201 11.40 10.96 -13.82
N GLN A 202 12.30 11.46 -12.98
CA GLN A 202 13.76 11.40 -13.23
C GLN A 202 14.32 9.96 -13.20
N TYR A 203 13.54 8.99 -12.68
CA TYR A 203 13.93 7.59 -12.58
C TYR A 203 13.27 6.70 -13.64
N PHE A 204 12.49 7.27 -14.56
CA PHE A 204 11.86 6.49 -15.64
C PHE A 204 12.81 6.33 -16.84
N PRO A 205 12.78 5.17 -17.54
CA PRO A 205 13.45 5.01 -18.83
C PRO A 205 12.99 6.04 -19.86
N VAL A 206 13.86 6.42 -20.80
CA VAL A 206 13.52 7.40 -21.85
C VAL A 206 12.37 6.90 -22.72
N ASN A 207 12.44 5.66 -23.19
CA ASN A 207 11.34 5.00 -23.92
C ASN A 207 10.38 4.33 -22.91
N SER A 208 9.51 5.14 -22.28
CA SER A 208 8.53 4.67 -21.30
C SER A 208 7.15 5.29 -21.51
N ARG A 209 6.09 4.47 -21.48
CA ARG A 209 4.69 4.90 -21.47
C ARG A 209 4.13 4.89 -20.04
N LYS A 210 3.55 6.01 -19.61
CA LYS A 210 3.13 6.32 -18.24
C LYS A 210 1.61 6.27 -18.16
N ILE A 211 1.07 5.29 -17.44
CA ILE A 211 -0.34 4.91 -17.49
C ILE A 211 -0.94 5.03 -16.09
N GLY A 212 -1.92 5.92 -15.93
CA GLY A 212 -2.63 6.10 -14.68
C GLY A 212 -3.93 5.31 -14.64
N PHE A 213 -4.27 4.75 -13.49
CA PHE A 213 -5.55 4.07 -13.30
C PHE A 213 -6.54 4.96 -12.57
N SER A 214 -7.74 5.12 -13.14
CA SER A 214 -8.85 5.79 -12.47
C SER A 214 -10.17 5.15 -12.86
N TYR A 215 -10.95 4.76 -11.85
CA TYR A 215 -12.35 4.33 -12.05
C TYR A 215 -13.20 5.42 -12.72
N SER A 216 -12.86 6.70 -12.52
CA SER A 216 -13.54 7.84 -13.14
C SER A 216 -13.15 8.10 -14.60
N SER A 217 -12.25 7.30 -15.21
CA SER A 217 -11.91 7.46 -16.62
C SER A 217 -13.02 6.91 -17.53
N GLU A 218 -13.43 7.71 -18.52
CA GLU A 218 -14.35 7.27 -19.58
C GLU A 218 -13.74 6.17 -20.46
N LYS A 219 -12.40 6.04 -20.46
CA LYS A 219 -11.65 5.07 -21.25
C LYS A 219 -11.57 3.71 -20.55
N LEU A 220 -12.69 2.99 -20.58
CA LEU A 220 -12.78 1.60 -20.13
C LEU A 220 -12.15 0.65 -21.15
N VAL A 221 -11.12 -0.11 -20.74
CA VAL A 221 -10.35 -1.01 -21.61
C VAL A 221 -10.20 -2.42 -21.02
N LYS A 222 -10.05 -3.44 -21.88
CA LYS A 222 -9.56 -4.77 -21.45
C LYS A 222 -8.04 -4.69 -21.31
N MET A 223 -7.51 -5.06 -20.14
CA MET A 223 -6.10 -4.83 -19.81
C MET A 223 -5.12 -5.56 -20.76
N SER A 224 -5.35 -6.83 -21.14
CA SER A 224 -4.50 -7.53 -22.13
C SER A 224 -4.43 -6.77 -23.45
N LYS A 225 -5.59 -6.47 -24.06
CA LYS A 225 -5.65 -5.70 -25.31
C LYS A 225 -4.94 -4.34 -25.23
N TYR A 226 -4.91 -3.71 -24.05
CA TYR A 226 -4.20 -2.45 -23.86
C TYR A 226 -2.68 -2.63 -23.87
N VAL A 227 -2.14 -3.65 -23.17
CA VAL A 227 -0.69 -3.92 -23.14
C VAL A 227 -0.18 -4.53 -24.44
N ASP A 228 -0.99 -5.35 -25.13
CA ASP A 228 -0.69 -5.94 -26.44
C ASP A 228 -0.53 -4.87 -27.52
N ALA A 229 -1.27 -3.76 -27.41
CA ALA A 229 -1.19 -2.62 -28.33
C ALA A 229 0.05 -1.73 -28.12
N VAL A 230 0.91 -2.02 -27.13
CA VAL A 230 2.17 -1.31 -26.89
C VAL A 230 3.34 -2.14 -27.43
N GLY A 231 4.33 -1.50 -28.07
CA GLY A 231 5.53 -2.18 -28.57
C GLY A 231 6.34 -2.89 -27.48
N ASP A 232 7.05 -3.95 -27.85
CA ASP A 232 7.87 -4.76 -26.91
C ASP A 232 9.22 -4.12 -26.53
N ASP A 233 9.55 -2.99 -27.16
CA ASP A 233 10.69 -2.12 -26.88
C ASP A 233 10.36 -0.99 -25.89
N VAL A 234 9.07 -0.77 -25.60
CA VAL A 234 8.57 0.32 -24.75
C VAL A 234 8.42 -0.15 -23.30
N ASN A 235 9.04 0.56 -22.35
CA ASN A 235 8.87 0.28 -20.93
C ASN A 235 7.50 0.78 -20.44
N LEU A 236 6.87 0.04 -19.53
CA LEU A 236 5.54 0.37 -19.00
C LEU A 236 5.66 0.88 -17.56
N VAL A 237 5.11 2.07 -17.30
CA VAL A 237 5.10 2.69 -15.96
C VAL A 237 3.64 2.83 -15.52
N PHE A 238 3.25 2.10 -14.47
CA PHE A 238 1.86 2.00 -14.01
C PHE A 238 1.64 2.75 -12.70
N MET A 239 0.73 3.74 -12.71
CA MET A 239 0.45 4.60 -11.56
C MET A 239 -0.86 4.17 -10.89
N VAL A 240 -0.72 3.56 -9.70
CA VAL A 240 -1.83 2.99 -8.93
C VAL A 240 -1.96 3.74 -7.61
N GLY A 241 -3.16 4.12 -7.22
CA GLY A 241 -3.40 4.84 -5.97
C GLY A 241 -3.36 3.90 -4.78
N ALA A 242 -2.53 4.20 -3.78
CA ALA A 242 -2.41 3.45 -2.52
C ALA A 242 -3.07 4.20 -1.34
N MET A 243 -4.24 4.77 -1.63
CA MET A 243 -5.04 5.66 -0.77
C MET A 243 -6.39 5.02 -0.45
N ALA A 244 -7.01 5.40 0.67
CA ALA A 244 -8.37 4.96 1.01
C ALA A 244 -9.42 5.54 0.06
N HIS A 245 -9.33 6.86 -0.19
CA HIS A 245 -10.26 7.64 -1.00
C HIS A 245 -9.51 8.65 -1.87
N GLY A 246 -10.18 9.16 -2.90
CA GLY A 246 -9.65 10.20 -3.80
C GLY A 246 -9.25 9.70 -5.19
N LYS A 247 -8.43 10.51 -5.87
CA LYS A 247 -8.01 10.30 -7.27
C LYS A 247 -6.51 10.60 -7.44
N ILE A 248 -5.86 9.89 -8.36
CA ILE A 248 -4.50 10.20 -8.80
C ILE A 248 -4.57 11.40 -9.74
N GLU A 249 -3.83 12.45 -9.41
CA GLU A 249 -3.75 13.69 -10.18
C GLU A 249 -2.26 13.99 -10.37
N THR A 250 -1.75 13.64 -11.55
CA THR A 250 -0.32 13.68 -11.87
C THR A 250 -0.14 14.07 -13.33
N GLU A 251 0.54 15.19 -13.58
CA GLU A 251 0.70 15.82 -14.90
C GLU A 251 1.59 15.01 -15.86
N TYR A 252 2.38 14.08 -15.33
CA TYR A 252 3.30 13.22 -16.09
C TYR A 252 2.70 11.86 -16.48
N VAL A 253 1.37 11.69 -16.42
CA VAL A 253 0.68 10.50 -16.93
C VAL A 253 0.23 10.77 -18.36
N ASP A 254 0.60 9.89 -19.28
CA ASP A 254 0.29 10.02 -20.71
C ASP A 254 -1.18 9.64 -21.00
N ASP A 255 -1.76 8.75 -20.19
CA ASP A 255 -3.07 8.14 -20.42
C ASP A 255 -3.73 7.68 -19.11
N PHE A 256 -4.97 8.09 -18.84
CA PHE A 256 -5.76 7.60 -17.70
C PHE A 256 -6.82 6.61 -18.17
N ILE A 257 -6.77 5.38 -17.66
CA ILE A 257 -7.67 4.28 -18.06
C ILE A 257 -8.45 3.68 -16.88
N ALA A 258 -9.61 3.11 -17.20
CA ALA A 258 -10.36 2.22 -16.33
C ALA A 258 -10.22 0.77 -16.85
N ILE A 259 -9.99 -0.20 -15.96
CA ILE A 259 -9.87 -1.64 -16.31
C ILE A 259 -11.01 -2.50 -15.75
N SER A 260 -12.08 -1.84 -15.30
CA SER A 260 -13.25 -2.44 -14.67
C SER A 260 -14.40 -1.44 -14.68
N GLY A 261 -15.63 -1.92 -14.90
CA GLY A 261 -16.85 -1.14 -14.69
C GLY A 261 -17.24 -0.98 -13.21
N TYR A 262 -16.45 -1.57 -12.30
CA TYR A 262 -16.59 -1.48 -10.86
C TYR A 262 -15.30 -0.92 -10.24
N PRO A 263 -15.35 -0.16 -9.14
CA PRO A 263 -14.17 0.25 -8.40
C PRO A 263 -13.39 -0.99 -7.91
N LEU A 264 -12.06 -0.95 -8.01
CA LEU A 264 -11.17 -2.03 -7.57
C LEU A 264 -10.28 -1.53 -6.44
N SER A 265 -9.88 -2.43 -5.54
CA SER A 265 -8.77 -2.17 -4.61
C SER A 265 -7.45 -2.04 -5.39
N ALA A 266 -6.47 -1.35 -4.81
CA ALA A 266 -5.14 -1.20 -5.40
C ALA A 266 -4.51 -2.57 -5.75
N ALA A 267 -4.59 -3.53 -4.81
CA ALA A 267 -4.08 -4.89 -5.01
C ALA A 267 -4.79 -5.65 -6.15
N MET A 268 -6.12 -5.54 -6.28
CA MET A 268 -6.86 -6.19 -7.38
C MET A 268 -6.58 -5.50 -8.73
N CYS A 269 -6.37 -4.18 -8.75
CA CYS A 269 -5.95 -3.46 -9.94
C CYS A 269 -4.55 -3.95 -10.39
N ILE A 270 -3.61 -4.04 -9.45
CA ILE A 270 -2.26 -4.57 -9.69
C ILE A 270 -2.32 -6.01 -10.22
N ALA A 271 -3.12 -6.88 -9.61
CA ALA A 271 -3.26 -8.28 -10.04
C ALA A 271 -3.65 -8.37 -11.53
N ARG A 272 -4.67 -7.61 -11.97
CA ARG A 272 -5.08 -7.56 -13.39
C ARG A 272 -4.00 -6.99 -14.32
N ILE A 273 -3.19 -6.04 -13.85
CA ILE A 273 -2.06 -5.51 -14.62
C ILE A 273 -0.99 -6.60 -14.77
N THR A 274 -0.61 -7.27 -13.69
CA THR A 274 0.43 -8.31 -13.71
C THR A 274 0.01 -9.56 -14.47
N GLU A 275 -1.27 -9.93 -14.43
CA GLU A 275 -1.86 -11.02 -15.20
C GLU A 275 -1.82 -10.72 -16.71
N ALA A 276 -2.28 -9.54 -17.13
CA ALA A 276 -2.22 -9.11 -18.53
C ALA A 276 -0.78 -9.02 -19.09
N LEU A 277 0.18 -8.59 -18.27
CA LEU A 277 1.61 -8.61 -18.63
C LEU A 277 2.16 -10.05 -18.75
N ALA A 278 1.66 -10.98 -17.93
CA ALA A 278 2.11 -12.36 -17.92
C ALA A 278 1.59 -13.09 -19.17
N GLU A 279 0.31 -12.86 -19.54
CA GLU A 279 -0.26 -13.23 -20.84
C GLU A 279 0.62 -12.72 -21.99
N LYS A 280 0.87 -11.40 -22.06
CA LYS A 280 1.65 -10.77 -23.15
C LYS A 280 3.05 -11.37 -23.30
N TRP A 281 3.73 -11.61 -22.19
CA TRP A 281 5.13 -12.06 -22.19
C TRP A 281 5.31 -13.58 -22.09
N ASN A 282 4.22 -14.36 -22.15
CA ASN A 282 4.21 -15.81 -21.98
C ASN A 282 4.95 -16.27 -20.71
N ILE A 283 4.65 -15.59 -19.59
CA ILE A 283 5.13 -15.96 -18.25
C ILE A 283 4.00 -16.75 -17.57
N LEU A 284 4.32 -17.96 -17.11
CA LEU A 284 3.41 -18.90 -16.45
C LEU A 284 3.67 -18.94 -14.94
#